data_AF-A0A8T2DB16-F1
#
_entry.id   AF-A0A8T2DB16-F1
#
_cell.length_a   1.000
_cell.length_b   1.000
_cell.length_c   1.000
_cell.angle_alpha   90.00
_cell.angle_beta   90.00
_cell.angle_gamma   90.00
#
_symmetry.space_group_name_H-M   'P 1'
#
loop_
_entity.id
_entity.type
_entity.pdbx_description
1 polymer ?
#
loop_
_entity_poly.entity_id
_entity_poly.type
_entity_poly.pdbx_seq_one_letter_code
_entity_poly.pdbx_strand_id
1 'polypeptide(L)'
;MASEKSTSKGQAWFCTTGLPSDIEIEVDDMTFHLHKFPLMSKSRKLHRLITEQETRSSSSMALITVIDPKVEETDKKGKGHEIEDDKEEEEVEEQEIEENGYPHIKLEDFPGSSESFEMVAKFCYGVKMDLSASTVVPLRCAAEHLEMTEEYSPDNLISKTERFLSHSVYKSLRESIKALKACESVSPLAGSLGITEQCIDSIVSRASSADPSLFGWPVNDGGGRGNISATDLQLIPGGAAKSRKKPSRDSNMELWFEDLTQLSLPIFKTVILSMRSGDLSSDIIESCLICYAKKHIPGILRSNRKPPSSSSTAVSENEQRELLETITSNLPLDKSSISSTTRFLFGLLRTATILNAAETCRDLLERKIGSQLERATLDDLLVPSYSYLNETLYDVDLVERILGHFLDTLEQSNTAIVEVDGKSPSLMLVGKLIDGFLAEIASDANLKSDKFYNLAISLPDQARLYDDGLYRAVDVYLKV
;
A
#
# COMPACT_ATOMS: atom_id res chain seq x y z
N MET A 1 -5.56 -4.18 47.47
CA MET A 1 -6.07 -5.01 46.35
C MET A 1 -4.89 -5.26 45.45
N ALA A 2 -4.39 -6.50 45.49
CA ALA A 2 -3.26 -6.96 44.67
C ALA A 2 -3.62 -6.85 43.18
N SER A 3 -2.70 -6.31 42.40
CA SER A 3 -2.79 -6.30 40.95
C SER A 3 -2.49 -7.71 40.46
N GLU A 4 -3.54 -8.47 40.12
CA GLU A 4 -3.39 -9.75 39.44
C GLU A 4 -2.65 -9.52 38.11
N LYS A 5 -1.42 -10.02 38.02
CA LYS A 5 -0.71 -10.20 36.75
C LYS A 5 -1.53 -11.18 35.93
N SER A 6 -2.16 -10.72 34.86
CA SER A 6 -2.77 -11.58 33.85
C SER A 6 -1.66 -12.39 33.17
N THR A 7 -1.43 -13.62 33.61
CA THR A 7 -0.64 -14.60 32.87
C THR A 7 -1.37 -14.91 31.56
N SER A 8 -0.92 -14.32 30.46
CA SER A 8 -1.31 -14.74 29.12
C SER A 8 -0.97 -16.23 28.98
N LYS A 9 -1.98 -17.09 28.77
CA LYS A 9 -1.74 -18.49 28.41
C LYS A 9 -1.09 -18.51 27.03
N GLY A 10 0.24 -18.62 26.97
CA GLY A 10 0.99 -18.77 25.72
C GLY A 10 0.51 -19.99 24.93
N GLN A 11 0.47 -19.88 23.60
CA GLN A 11 0.14 -21.01 22.74
C GLN A 11 1.37 -21.93 22.63
N ALA A 12 1.17 -23.25 22.60
CA ALA A 12 2.28 -24.21 22.53
C ALA A 12 2.23 -25.05 21.24
N TRP A 13 3.37 -25.21 20.59
CA TRP A 13 3.57 -26.03 19.40
C TRP A 13 4.45 -27.23 19.73
N PHE A 14 3.99 -28.44 19.39
CA PHE A 14 4.70 -29.69 19.67
C PHE A 14 5.12 -30.38 18.38
N CYS A 15 6.39 -30.79 18.30
CA CYS A 15 6.84 -31.63 17.21
C CYS A 15 6.31 -33.07 17.37
N THR A 16 5.58 -33.60 16.39
CA THR A 16 5.04 -34.97 16.43
C THR A 16 6.05 -36.01 15.94
N THR A 17 7.22 -36.10 16.59
CA THR A 17 8.23 -37.15 16.31
C THR A 17 7.99 -38.43 17.12
N GLY A 18 7.11 -38.38 18.13
CA GLY A 18 6.89 -39.47 19.08
C GLY A 18 7.96 -39.59 20.17
N LEU A 19 8.97 -38.70 20.16
CA LEU A 19 9.97 -38.56 21.21
C LEU A 19 9.64 -37.35 22.10
N PRO A 20 10.03 -37.38 23.39
CA PRO A 20 9.90 -36.21 24.25
C PRO A 20 10.84 -35.10 23.75
N SER A 21 10.35 -33.86 23.80
CA SER A 21 11.13 -32.67 23.47
C SER A 21 12.28 -32.49 24.46
N ASP A 22 13.43 -32.04 23.96
CA ASP A 22 14.65 -31.81 24.75
C ASP A 22 15.05 -30.33 24.80
N ILE A 23 14.22 -29.44 24.24
CA ILE A 23 14.40 -27.99 24.22
C ILE A 23 13.05 -27.26 24.02
N GLU A 24 12.91 -26.11 24.69
CA GLU A 24 11.85 -25.13 24.47
C GLU A 24 12.42 -23.87 23.83
N ILE A 25 11.74 -23.38 22.79
CA ILE A 25 12.05 -22.09 22.18
C ILE A 25 10.79 -21.22 22.21
N GLU A 26 10.88 -20.06 22.86
CA GLU A 26 9.82 -19.05 22.91
C GLU A 26 10.05 -18.00 21.84
N VAL A 27 9.02 -17.78 21.01
CA VAL A 27 8.98 -16.75 19.96
C VAL A 27 7.63 -16.05 20.04
N ASP A 28 7.65 -14.74 20.29
CA ASP A 28 6.45 -13.93 20.53
C ASP A 28 5.57 -14.50 21.66
N ASP A 29 4.33 -14.89 21.35
CA ASP A 29 3.34 -15.50 22.26
C ASP A 29 3.26 -17.03 22.14
N MET A 30 4.19 -17.65 21.40
CA MET A 30 4.25 -19.08 21.14
C MET A 30 5.49 -19.75 21.74
N THR A 31 5.29 -20.90 22.38
CA THR A 31 6.35 -21.78 22.87
C THR A 31 6.44 -23.02 21.99
N PHE A 32 7.63 -23.33 21.50
CA PHE A 32 7.90 -24.47 20.62
C PHE A 32 8.68 -25.55 21.38
N HIS A 33 8.08 -26.72 21.54
CA HIS A 33 8.70 -27.90 22.14
C HIS A 33 9.38 -28.73 21.03
N LEU A 34 10.70 -28.64 20.95
CA LEU A 34 11.51 -29.09 19.81
C LEU A 34 12.59 -30.09 20.24
N HIS A 35 13.49 -30.39 19.30
CA HIS A 35 14.63 -31.28 19.47
C HIS A 35 15.91 -30.53 19.07
N LYS A 36 16.97 -30.59 19.89
CA LYS A 36 18.24 -29.87 19.68
C LYS A 36 18.89 -30.22 18.34
N PHE A 37 19.05 -31.52 18.06
CA PHE A 37 19.84 -31.98 16.92
C PHE A 37 19.35 -31.43 15.54
N PRO A 38 18.05 -31.53 15.18
CA PRO A 38 17.54 -30.94 13.95
C PRO A 38 17.86 -29.44 13.80
N LEU A 39 17.73 -28.67 14.89
CA LEU A 39 17.98 -27.23 14.90
C LEU A 39 19.46 -26.90 14.75
N MET A 40 20.32 -27.51 15.56
CA MET A 40 21.77 -27.29 15.56
C MET A 40 22.43 -27.70 14.23
N SER A 41 21.84 -28.66 13.52
CA SER A 41 22.34 -29.11 12.22
C SER A 41 22.10 -28.13 11.07
N LYS A 42 21.20 -27.14 11.25
CA LYS A 42 20.78 -26.22 10.19
C LYS A 42 21.01 -24.74 10.51
N SER A 43 21.20 -24.38 11.77
CA SER A 43 21.35 -22.99 12.20
C SER A 43 22.56 -22.80 13.10
N ARG A 44 23.45 -21.89 12.69
CA ARG A 44 24.59 -21.45 13.50
C ARG A 44 24.16 -20.81 14.81
N LYS A 45 23.18 -19.91 14.73
CA LYS A 45 22.71 -19.16 15.90
C LYS A 45 22.06 -20.07 16.93
N LEU A 46 21.18 -20.98 16.49
CA LEU A 46 20.56 -21.95 17.40
C LEU A 46 21.61 -22.89 17.99
N HIS A 47 22.58 -23.36 17.20
CA HIS A 47 23.71 -24.12 17.73
C HIS A 47 24.40 -23.37 18.87
N ARG A 48 24.79 -22.11 18.62
CA ARG A 48 25.47 -21.28 19.62
C ARG A 48 24.63 -21.07 20.89
N LEU A 49 23.37 -20.68 20.74
CA LEU A 49 22.47 -20.42 21.89
C LEU A 49 22.24 -21.68 22.73
N ILE A 50 22.08 -22.85 22.07
CA ILE A 50 21.90 -24.14 22.76
C ILE A 50 23.17 -24.48 23.56
N THR A 51 24.34 -24.38 22.95
CA THR A 51 25.62 -24.67 23.65
C THR A 51 25.91 -23.69 24.79
N GLU A 52 25.63 -22.41 24.61
CA GLU A 52 25.77 -21.38 25.67
C GLU A 52 24.83 -21.66 26.86
N GLN A 53 23.62 -22.14 26.60
CA GLN A 53 22.69 -22.49 27.65
C GLN A 53 23.12 -23.76 28.40
N GLU A 54 23.57 -24.80 27.70
CA GLU A 54 24.06 -26.03 28.32
C GLU A 54 25.28 -25.79 29.22
N THR A 55 26.19 -24.91 28.80
CA THR A 55 27.36 -24.52 29.61
C THR A 55 26.98 -23.70 30.84
N ARG A 56 25.95 -22.84 30.75
CA ARG A 56 25.37 -22.11 31.90
C ARG A 56 24.70 -23.04 32.91
N SER A 57 23.90 -24.00 32.44
CA SER A 57 23.28 -25.00 33.33
C SER A 57 24.32 -25.89 34.00
N SER A 58 25.35 -26.29 33.26
CA SER A 58 26.47 -27.09 33.81
C SER A 58 27.30 -26.30 34.84
N SER A 59 27.56 -25.02 34.61
CA SER A 59 28.29 -24.16 35.56
C SER A 59 27.48 -23.84 36.81
N SER A 60 26.15 -23.73 36.69
CA SER A 60 25.25 -23.51 37.84
C SER A 60 25.17 -24.75 38.74
N MET A 61 25.12 -25.96 38.16
CA MET A 61 25.24 -27.21 38.91
C MET A 61 26.62 -27.37 39.59
N ALA A 62 27.69 -26.92 38.95
CA ALA A 62 29.04 -26.94 39.52
C ALA A 62 29.20 -25.98 40.71
N LEU A 63 28.43 -24.88 40.77
CA LEU A 63 28.46 -23.95 41.92
C LEU A 63 27.72 -24.52 43.14
N ILE A 64 26.64 -25.27 42.92
CA ILE A 64 25.83 -25.90 43.98
C ILE A 64 26.60 -27.05 44.67
N THR A 65 27.53 -27.71 43.96
CA THR A 65 28.31 -28.84 44.49
C THR A 65 29.56 -28.44 45.30
N VAL A 66 29.86 -27.15 45.46
CA VAL A 66 31.03 -26.65 46.23
C VAL A 66 30.69 -26.28 47.68
N ILE A 67 29.44 -26.44 48.12
CA ILE A 67 29.08 -26.33 49.54
C ILE A 67 29.27 -27.70 50.21
N ASP A 68 30.51 -28.06 50.51
CA ASP A 68 30.84 -29.30 51.23
C ASP A 68 30.70 -29.09 52.76
N PRO A 69 30.14 -30.06 53.52
CA PRO A 69 29.85 -29.92 54.94
C PRO A 69 31.06 -30.35 55.77
N LYS A 70 31.46 -29.55 56.77
CA LYS A 70 32.36 -30.04 57.81
C LYS A 70 31.99 -29.55 59.21
N VAL A 71 31.72 -30.57 60.02
CA VAL A 71 31.42 -30.61 61.46
C VAL A 71 32.61 -30.15 62.29
N GLU A 72 32.36 -29.40 63.36
CA GLU A 72 33.08 -29.54 64.64
C GLU A 72 32.12 -29.32 65.84
N GLU A 73 32.04 -30.33 66.71
CA GLU A 73 31.54 -30.24 68.09
C GLU A 73 32.54 -29.46 68.96
N THR A 74 32.08 -28.63 69.92
CA THR A 74 32.43 -28.74 71.36
C THR A 74 31.79 -27.63 72.23
N ASP A 75 30.99 -28.09 73.19
CA ASP A 75 30.86 -27.71 74.61
C ASP A 75 31.05 -26.25 75.14
N LYS A 76 30.00 -25.80 75.86
CA LYS A 76 29.94 -25.06 77.15
C LYS A 76 30.15 -23.54 77.28
N LYS A 77 29.02 -22.92 77.70
CA LYS A 77 28.80 -21.95 78.82
C LYS A 77 29.47 -20.56 78.74
N GLY A 78 28.64 -19.52 78.60
CA GLY A 78 29.01 -18.15 79.01
C GLY A 78 28.07 -17.01 78.59
N LYS A 79 26.97 -16.83 79.32
CA LYS A 79 26.35 -15.55 79.76
C LYS A 79 26.56 -14.26 78.91
N GLY A 80 25.48 -13.76 78.31
CA GLY A 80 25.30 -12.37 77.83
C GLY A 80 23.85 -12.18 77.39
N HIS A 81 23.03 -11.47 78.18
CA HIS A 81 22.66 -10.06 78.04
C HIS A 81 21.63 -9.84 76.91
N GLU A 82 20.43 -9.48 77.36
CA GLU A 82 19.25 -9.09 76.61
C GLU A 82 19.56 -7.89 75.70
N ILE A 83 19.26 -8.00 74.40
CA ILE A 83 18.78 -6.87 73.59
C ILE A 83 17.71 -7.41 72.64
N GLU A 84 16.56 -6.76 72.71
CA GLU A 84 15.32 -6.99 71.99
C GLU A 84 15.48 -6.79 70.47
N ASP A 85 14.74 -7.63 69.73
CA ASP A 85 13.90 -7.34 68.57
C ASP A 85 14.35 -6.29 67.53
N ASP A 86 14.63 -6.77 66.33
CA ASP A 86 13.86 -6.38 65.13
C ASP A 86 14.02 -7.47 64.05
N LYS A 87 13.01 -8.33 63.95
CA LYS A 87 12.85 -9.30 62.86
C LYS A 87 12.15 -8.61 61.70
N GLU A 88 12.87 -8.35 60.61
CA GLU A 88 12.25 -8.31 59.29
C GLU A 88 12.25 -9.74 58.74
N GLU A 89 11.08 -10.37 58.78
CA GLU A 89 10.79 -11.61 58.06
C GLU A 89 10.73 -11.26 56.56
N GLU A 90 11.83 -11.40 55.84
CA GLU A 90 11.75 -11.60 54.39
C GLU A 90 11.16 -12.99 54.17
N GLU A 91 9.88 -13.03 53.82
CA GLU A 91 9.25 -14.18 53.18
C GLU A 91 10.03 -14.48 51.90
N VAL A 92 10.97 -15.42 51.99
CA VAL A 92 11.46 -16.13 50.81
C VAL A 92 10.29 -16.98 50.34
N GLU A 93 9.56 -16.49 49.33
CA GLU A 93 8.74 -17.36 48.50
C GLU A 93 9.68 -18.44 47.94
N GLU A 94 9.68 -19.61 48.59
CA GLU A 94 10.18 -20.84 48.00
C GLU A 94 9.29 -21.14 46.78
N GLN A 95 9.64 -20.55 45.64
CA GLN A 95 9.21 -21.08 44.36
C GLN A 95 9.88 -22.45 44.24
N GLU A 96 9.09 -23.49 44.49
CA GLU A 96 9.40 -24.86 44.14
C GLU A 96 9.84 -24.89 42.66
N ILE A 97 11.15 -24.96 42.43
CA ILE A 97 11.70 -25.21 41.11
C ILE A 97 11.38 -26.67 40.82
N GLU A 98 10.33 -26.92 40.03
CA GLU A 98 10.13 -28.22 39.38
C GLU A 98 11.33 -28.47 38.45
N GLU A 99 12.35 -29.12 39.02
CA GLU A 99 13.60 -29.47 38.38
C GLU A 99 13.40 -30.64 37.40
N ASN A 100 12.72 -30.36 36.28
CA ASN A 100 12.66 -31.23 35.09
C ASN A 100 12.69 -30.44 33.77
N GLY A 101 12.99 -29.13 33.83
CA GLY A 101 12.95 -28.23 32.69
C GLY A 101 14.10 -28.46 31.70
N TYR A 102 13.77 -28.84 30.49
CA TYR A 102 14.65 -28.78 29.33
C TYR A 102 15.06 -27.32 29.06
N PRO A 103 16.17 -27.05 28.33
CA PRO A 103 16.66 -25.70 28.11
C PRO A 103 15.59 -24.82 27.44
N HIS A 104 15.30 -23.66 28.03
CA HIS A 104 14.35 -22.66 27.53
C HIS A 104 15.08 -21.48 26.86
N ILE A 105 14.94 -21.32 25.55
CA ILE A 105 15.55 -20.21 24.80
C ILE A 105 14.46 -19.23 24.38
N LYS A 106 14.59 -17.96 24.78
CA LYS A 106 13.72 -16.89 24.29
C LYS A 106 14.39 -16.15 23.13
N LEU A 107 13.69 -16.08 21.99
CA LEU A 107 14.12 -15.30 20.82
C LEU A 107 13.33 -13.98 20.81
N GLU A 108 13.92 -12.94 21.39
CA GLU A 108 13.36 -11.59 21.35
C GLU A 108 13.51 -10.97 19.94
N ASP A 109 12.50 -10.21 19.51
CA ASP A 109 12.45 -9.51 18.22
C ASP A 109 12.69 -10.41 17.00
N PHE A 110 12.10 -11.61 16.99
CA PHE A 110 12.24 -12.54 15.88
C PHE A 110 11.54 -12.04 14.61
N PRO A 111 12.23 -11.98 13.45
CA PRO A 111 11.63 -11.47 12.23
C PRO A 111 10.60 -12.45 11.65
N GLY A 112 9.42 -11.93 11.30
CA GLY A 112 8.40 -12.69 10.58
C GLY A 112 7.41 -13.45 11.46
N SER A 113 7.41 -13.19 12.77
CA SER A 113 6.56 -13.81 13.80
C SER A 113 6.82 -15.30 14.06
N SER A 114 6.16 -15.82 15.09
CA SER A 114 6.07 -17.25 15.42
C SER A 114 5.69 -18.15 14.22
N GLU A 115 4.86 -17.69 13.28
CA GLU A 115 4.52 -18.45 12.06
C GLU A 115 5.75 -18.70 11.17
N SER A 116 6.64 -17.70 11.04
CA SER A 116 7.90 -17.89 10.29
C SER A 116 8.84 -18.85 11.02
N PHE A 117 8.86 -18.82 12.36
CA PHE A 117 9.64 -19.76 13.13
C PHE A 117 9.10 -21.19 13.02
N GLU A 118 7.78 -21.38 12.98
CA GLU A 118 7.18 -22.70 12.73
C GLU A 118 7.65 -23.27 11.37
N MET A 119 7.69 -22.45 10.33
CA MET A 119 8.22 -22.83 9.02
C MET A 119 9.71 -23.19 9.08
N VAL A 120 10.52 -22.44 9.83
CA VAL A 120 11.92 -22.77 10.08
C VAL A 120 12.05 -24.11 10.81
N ALA A 121 11.27 -24.33 11.86
CA ALA A 121 11.27 -25.58 12.60
C ALA A 121 10.94 -26.76 11.67
N LYS A 122 9.84 -26.67 10.91
CA LYS A 122 9.45 -27.66 9.89
C LYS A 122 10.60 -27.96 8.91
N PHE A 123 11.31 -26.93 8.45
CA PHE A 123 12.48 -27.09 7.60
C PHE A 123 13.61 -27.87 8.28
N CYS A 124 13.91 -27.56 9.54
CA CYS A 124 14.92 -28.28 10.32
C CYS A 124 14.60 -29.78 10.48
N TYR A 125 13.31 -30.13 10.54
CA TYR A 125 12.84 -31.52 10.53
C TYR A 125 12.77 -32.17 9.13
N GLY A 126 13.18 -31.46 8.08
CA GLY A 126 13.15 -31.97 6.71
C GLY A 126 11.74 -32.05 6.10
N VAL A 127 10.77 -31.36 6.69
CA VAL A 127 9.42 -31.24 6.10
C VAL A 127 9.53 -30.40 4.83
N LYS A 128 8.89 -30.85 3.75
CA LYS A 128 8.84 -30.09 2.49
C LYS A 128 8.11 -28.78 2.73
N MET A 129 8.74 -27.68 2.31
CA MET A 129 8.17 -26.34 2.43
C MET A 129 7.54 -25.91 1.12
N ASP A 130 6.31 -25.43 1.20
CA ASP A 130 5.64 -24.74 0.11
C ASP A 130 5.85 -23.23 0.27
N LEU A 131 6.75 -22.69 -0.55
CA LEU A 131 7.06 -21.26 -0.54
C LEU A 131 6.02 -20.46 -1.34
N SER A 132 5.62 -19.32 -0.81
CA SER A 132 4.72 -18.37 -1.46
C SER A 132 5.30 -16.95 -1.37
N ALA A 133 4.85 -16.03 -2.22
CA ALA A 133 5.35 -14.65 -2.18
C ALA A 133 5.05 -13.92 -0.86
N SER A 134 3.97 -14.27 -0.17
CA SER A 134 3.63 -13.68 1.14
C SER A 134 4.49 -14.22 2.28
N THR A 135 4.99 -15.46 2.16
CA THR A 135 5.73 -16.13 3.25
C THR A 135 7.25 -16.09 3.08
N VAL A 136 7.74 -15.96 1.84
CA VAL A 136 9.18 -16.07 1.55
C VAL A 136 10.02 -14.93 2.14
N VAL A 137 9.50 -13.70 2.18
CA VAL A 137 10.27 -12.54 2.67
C VAL A 137 10.50 -12.62 4.19
N PRO A 138 9.45 -12.80 5.03
CA PRO A 138 9.64 -13.07 6.45
C PRO A 138 10.57 -14.25 6.72
N LEU A 139 10.41 -15.34 5.96
CA LEU A 139 11.23 -16.54 6.09
C LEU A 139 12.71 -16.31 5.71
N ARG A 140 12.99 -15.51 4.68
CA ARG A 140 14.36 -15.12 4.30
C ARG A 140 15.02 -14.29 5.41
N CYS A 141 14.25 -13.40 6.03
CA CYS A 141 14.69 -12.58 7.17
C CYS A 141 14.95 -13.44 8.41
N ALA A 142 14.05 -14.38 8.73
CA ALA A 142 14.24 -15.39 9.77
C ALA A 142 15.48 -16.25 9.54
N ALA A 143 15.68 -16.71 8.30
CA ALA A 143 16.85 -17.50 7.93
C ALA A 143 18.17 -16.72 8.10
N GLU A 144 18.18 -15.42 7.79
CA GLU A 144 19.32 -14.54 8.06
C GLU A 144 19.58 -14.42 9.56
N HIS A 145 18.53 -14.11 10.33
CA HIS A 145 18.62 -13.91 11.76
C HIS A 145 19.12 -15.16 12.49
N LEU A 146 18.76 -16.34 12.00
CA LEU A 146 19.20 -17.63 12.52
C LEU A 146 20.49 -18.15 11.88
N GLU A 147 21.10 -17.39 10.97
CA GLU A 147 22.35 -17.73 10.30
C GLU A 147 22.29 -19.13 9.64
N MET A 148 21.20 -19.38 8.89
CA MET A 148 20.94 -20.66 8.21
C MET A 148 21.61 -20.72 6.83
N THR A 149 22.94 -20.75 6.85
CA THR A 149 23.80 -20.70 5.66
C THR A 149 24.16 -22.10 5.13
N GLU A 150 24.70 -22.15 3.91
CA GLU A 150 25.21 -23.39 3.30
C GLU A 150 26.37 -24.03 4.07
N GLU A 151 26.99 -23.32 5.03
CA GLU A 151 28.08 -23.86 5.87
C GLU A 151 27.59 -25.00 6.79
N TYR A 152 26.31 -25.00 7.17
CA TYR A 152 25.72 -25.99 8.07
C TYR A 152 25.03 -27.13 7.32
N SER A 153 24.41 -26.82 6.19
CA SER A 153 23.70 -27.79 5.38
C SER A 153 23.67 -27.34 3.93
N PRO A 154 23.82 -28.26 2.95
CA PRO A 154 23.53 -27.93 1.56
C PRO A 154 22.04 -27.59 1.37
N ASP A 155 21.74 -26.68 0.45
CA ASP A 155 20.41 -26.14 0.14
C ASP A 155 19.67 -25.64 1.41
N ASN A 156 20.39 -24.90 2.25
CA ASN A 156 19.86 -24.30 3.45
C ASN A 156 18.87 -23.16 3.13
N LEU A 157 18.18 -22.72 4.17
CA LEU A 157 16.99 -21.89 4.05
C LEU A 157 17.27 -20.54 3.37
N ILE A 158 18.44 -19.93 3.61
CA ILE A 158 18.85 -18.69 2.93
C ILE A 158 18.90 -18.89 1.42
N SER A 159 19.71 -19.82 0.92
CA SER A 159 19.85 -20.05 -0.52
C SER A 159 18.56 -20.56 -1.16
N LYS A 160 17.76 -21.33 -0.43
CA LYS A 160 16.45 -21.80 -0.91
C LYS A 160 15.46 -20.66 -1.12
N THR A 161 15.37 -19.73 -0.17
CA THR A 161 14.48 -18.56 -0.24
C THR A 161 14.96 -17.54 -1.28
N GLU A 162 16.27 -17.28 -1.38
CA GLU A 162 16.86 -16.43 -2.43
C GLU A 162 16.61 -16.96 -3.84
N ARG A 163 16.73 -18.29 -4.01
CA ARG A 163 16.43 -18.93 -5.29
C ARG A 163 14.95 -18.71 -5.66
N PHE A 164 14.03 -18.89 -4.72
CA PHE A 164 12.60 -18.67 -4.96
C PHE A 164 12.29 -17.20 -5.29
N LEU A 165 12.88 -16.25 -4.55
CA LEU A 165 12.75 -14.81 -4.82
C LEU A 165 13.18 -14.49 -6.26
N SER A 166 14.36 -14.95 -6.66
CA SER A 166 14.95 -14.69 -7.97
C SER A 166 14.22 -15.37 -9.13
N HIS A 167 13.71 -16.59 -8.91
CA HIS A 167 13.12 -17.41 -10.00
C HIS A 167 11.61 -17.25 -10.13
N SER A 168 10.91 -16.90 -9.06
CA SER A 168 9.44 -16.87 -9.03
C SER A 168 8.91 -15.47 -8.73
N VAL A 169 9.42 -14.82 -7.68
CA VAL A 169 8.88 -13.53 -7.20
C VAL A 169 9.26 -12.41 -8.16
N TYR A 170 10.56 -12.15 -8.35
CA TYR A 170 11.03 -11.05 -9.21
C TYR A 170 10.68 -11.25 -10.70
N LYS A 171 10.21 -12.45 -11.06
CA LYS A 171 9.67 -12.81 -12.37
C LYS A 171 8.15 -12.74 -12.48
N SER A 172 7.43 -12.20 -11.50
CA SER A 172 5.99 -11.91 -11.57
C SER A 172 5.64 -10.56 -10.93
N LEU A 173 4.84 -9.73 -11.61
CA LEU A 173 4.50 -8.39 -11.12
C LEU A 173 3.64 -8.50 -9.86
N ARG A 174 2.63 -9.38 -9.93
CA ARG A 174 1.76 -9.71 -8.81
C ARG A 174 2.51 -10.31 -7.63
N GLU A 175 3.46 -11.23 -7.88
CA GLU A 175 4.20 -11.85 -6.78
C GLU A 175 5.21 -10.87 -6.16
N SER A 176 5.86 -10.00 -6.95
CA SER A 176 6.69 -8.91 -6.42
C SER A 176 5.88 -7.95 -5.53
N ILE A 177 4.64 -7.62 -5.89
CA ILE A 177 3.76 -6.76 -5.05
C ILE A 177 3.38 -7.48 -3.75
N LYS A 178 3.04 -8.77 -3.80
CA LYS A 178 2.76 -9.57 -2.60
C LYS A 178 3.97 -9.68 -1.68
N ALA A 179 5.16 -9.92 -2.25
CA ALA A 179 6.40 -9.97 -1.50
C ALA A 179 6.75 -8.61 -0.90
N LEU A 180 6.53 -7.52 -1.63
CA LEU A 180 6.72 -6.17 -1.13
C LEU A 180 5.79 -5.85 0.04
N LYS A 181 4.53 -6.30 0.00
CA LYS A 181 3.62 -6.22 1.14
C LYS A 181 4.14 -7.01 2.34
N ALA A 182 4.71 -8.19 2.11
CA ALA A 182 5.30 -9.00 3.17
C ALA A 182 6.57 -8.36 3.78
N CYS A 183 7.24 -7.42 3.09
CA CYS A 183 8.31 -6.63 3.68
C CYS A 183 7.83 -5.73 4.82
N GLU A 184 6.54 -5.39 4.92
CA GLU A 184 6.01 -4.50 5.97
C GLU A 184 6.20 -5.09 7.38
N SER A 185 6.06 -6.40 7.53
CA SER A 185 6.21 -7.07 8.83
C SER A 185 7.68 -7.22 9.26
N VAL A 186 8.63 -7.08 8.34
CA VAL A 186 10.08 -7.29 8.57
C VAL A 186 10.93 -6.15 8.00
N SER A 187 10.36 -4.94 7.95
CA SER A 187 10.90 -3.78 7.24
C SER A 187 12.40 -3.49 7.47
N PRO A 188 12.93 -3.44 8.71
CA PRO A 188 14.34 -3.08 8.91
C PRO A 188 15.30 -4.11 8.32
N LEU A 189 15.01 -5.40 8.51
CA LEU A 189 15.86 -6.49 8.04
C LEU A 189 15.70 -6.71 6.53
N ALA A 190 14.48 -6.62 6.00
CA ALA A 190 14.21 -6.70 4.57
C ALA A 190 14.90 -5.57 3.78
N GLY A 191 14.95 -4.37 4.35
CA GLY A 191 15.71 -3.24 3.82
C GLY A 191 17.22 -3.51 3.80
N SER A 192 17.80 -3.98 4.92
CA SER A 192 19.24 -4.30 4.97
C SER A 192 19.68 -5.41 4.01
N LEU A 193 18.77 -6.34 3.69
CA LEU A 193 18.99 -7.42 2.75
C LEU A 193 18.75 -6.99 1.28
N GLY A 194 18.31 -5.76 1.03
CA GLY A 194 18.00 -5.24 -0.30
C GLY A 194 16.77 -5.87 -0.96
N ILE A 195 15.95 -6.63 -0.21
CA ILE A 195 14.78 -7.33 -0.77
C ILE A 195 13.71 -6.32 -1.20
N THR A 196 13.50 -5.28 -0.40
CA THR A 196 12.52 -4.22 -0.69
C THR A 196 12.84 -3.50 -2.00
N GLU A 197 14.10 -3.10 -2.21
CA GLU A 197 14.56 -2.44 -3.42
C GLU A 197 14.43 -3.36 -4.64
N GLN A 198 14.86 -4.62 -4.53
CA GLN A 198 14.71 -5.61 -5.61
C GLN A 198 13.25 -5.87 -6.00
N CYS A 199 12.33 -5.90 -5.02
CA CYS A 199 10.90 -5.99 -5.29
C CYS A 199 10.40 -4.78 -6.08
N ILE A 200 10.81 -3.57 -5.70
CA ILE A 200 10.42 -2.32 -6.37
C ILE A 200 10.99 -2.27 -7.79
N ASP A 201 12.27 -2.58 -7.98
CA ASP A 201 12.92 -2.63 -9.29
C ASP A 201 12.27 -3.66 -10.21
N SER A 202 11.89 -4.81 -9.65
CA SER A 202 11.10 -5.82 -10.36
C SER A 202 9.74 -5.26 -10.78
N ILE A 203 9.03 -4.54 -9.90
CA ILE A 203 7.74 -3.93 -10.24
C ILE A 203 7.91 -2.91 -11.38
N VAL A 204 8.88 -1.99 -11.26
CA VAL A 204 9.14 -0.94 -12.25
C VAL A 204 9.51 -1.55 -13.60
N SER A 205 10.52 -2.42 -13.65
CA SER A 205 10.99 -3.05 -14.91
C SER A 205 9.88 -3.80 -15.65
N ARG A 206 9.00 -4.47 -14.90
CA ARG A 206 7.87 -5.22 -15.46
C ARG A 206 6.73 -4.33 -15.89
N ALA A 207 6.44 -3.28 -15.13
CA ALA A 207 5.46 -2.28 -15.51
C ALA A 207 5.88 -1.60 -16.82
N SER A 208 7.18 -1.27 -16.98
CA SER A 208 7.73 -0.75 -18.24
C SER A 208 7.52 -1.72 -19.40
N SER A 209 7.74 -3.02 -19.19
CA SER A 209 7.50 -4.02 -20.24
C SER A 209 6.02 -4.19 -20.61
N ALA A 210 5.10 -3.82 -19.71
CA ALA A 210 3.67 -3.88 -19.94
C ALA A 210 3.12 -2.64 -20.65
N ASP A 211 3.93 -1.58 -20.75
CA ASP A 211 3.54 -0.29 -21.31
C ASP A 211 3.15 -0.40 -22.79
N PRO A 212 1.88 -0.16 -23.15
CA PRO A 212 1.42 -0.18 -24.53
C PRO A 212 2.05 0.92 -25.37
N SER A 213 2.47 2.03 -24.77
CA SER A 213 3.09 3.16 -25.47
C SER A 213 4.49 2.84 -26.00
N LEU A 214 5.17 1.83 -25.42
CA LEU A 214 6.51 1.39 -25.83
C LEU A 214 6.48 0.32 -26.93
N PHE A 215 5.32 -0.29 -27.22
CA PHE A 215 5.15 -1.27 -28.29
C PHE A 215 4.08 -0.82 -29.29
N GLY A 216 4.50 -0.11 -30.34
CA GLY A 216 3.66 0.34 -31.44
C GLY A 216 3.13 -0.75 -32.40
N TRP A 217 3.18 -2.03 -32.02
CA TRP A 217 2.73 -3.14 -32.88
C TRP A 217 1.99 -4.22 -32.08
N PRO A 218 0.76 -4.60 -32.47
CA PRO A 218 0.17 -5.83 -31.97
C PRO A 218 0.91 -7.02 -32.60
N VAL A 219 1.96 -7.51 -31.95
CA VAL A 219 2.58 -8.79 -32.31
C VAL A 219 1.58 -9.88 -31.93
N ASN A 220 0.82 -10.34 -32.93
CA ASN A 220 -0.01 -11.53 -32.83
C ASN A 220 0.91 -12.75 -32.78
N ASP A 221 1.41 -13.08 -31.59
CA ASP A 221 2.20 -14.27 -31.38
C ASP A 221 1.26 -15.48 -31.30
N GLY A 222 1.19 -16.19 -32.41
CA GLY A 222 0.33 -17.35 -32.61
C GLY A 222 0.85 -18.17 -33.78
N GLY A 223 2.01 -18.79 -33.59
CA GLY A 223 2.57 -19.77 -34.51
C GLY A 223 1.63 -20.96 -34.69
N GLY A 224 1.04 -21.08 -35.88
CA GLY A 224 0.21 -22.21 -36.29
C GLY A 224 -0.09 -22.14 -37.79
N ARG A 225 0.68 -22.89 -38.58
CA ARG A 225 0.63 -23.02 -40.05
C ARG A 225 -0.80 -23.03 -40.64
N GLY A 226 -1.01 -22.21 -41.67
CA GLY A 226 -2.17 -22.28 -42.55
C GLY A 226 -2.16 -21.18 -43.61
N ASN A 227 -1.47 -21.42 -44.72
CA ASN A 227 -1.58 -20.67 -45.97
C ASN A 227 -3.06 -20.43 -46.32
N ILE A 228 -3.53 -19.18 -46.37
CA ILE A 228 -4.60 -18.80 -47.30
C ILE A 228 -4.33 -17.40 -47.85
N SER A 229 -4.21 -17.39 -49.18
CA SER A 229 -4.02 -16.26 -50.07
C SER A 229 -5.01 -15.12 -49.82
N ALA A 230 -4.50 -13.89 -49.95
CA ALA A 230 -5.32 -12.73 -50.21
C ALA A 230 -5.96 -12.89 -51.60
N THR A 231 -7.22 -13.31 -51.65
CA THR A 231 -8.17 -13.03 -52.73
C THR A 231 -9.53 -13.63 -52.36
N ASP A 232 -10.54 -12.75 -52.39
CA ASP A 232 -11.92 -13.04 -52.76
C ASP A 232 -12.95 -13.46 -51.68
N LEU A 233 -14.18 -13.02 -51.96
CA LEU A 233 -15.49 -13.32 -51.36
C LEU A 233 -15.97 -12.37 -50.24
N GLN A 234 -16.65 -11.28 -50.59
CA GLN A 234 -18.07 -11.18 -50.99
C GLN A 234 -19.03 -11.06 -49.80
N LEU A 235 -19.85 -10.01 -49.88
CA LEU A 235 -20.97 -9.70 -49.02
C LEU A 235 -22.01 -10.84 -49.01
N ILE A 236 -22.35 -11.32 -47.82
CA ILE A 236 -23.64 -11.98 -47.56
C ILE A 236 -24.34 -11.19 -46.44
N PRO A 237 -25.56 -10.65 -46.67
CA PRO A 237 -26.38 -10.09 -45.61
C PRO A 237 -27.17 -11.20 -44.91
N GLY A 238 -27.06 -11.27 -43.57
CA GLY A 238 -27.92 -12.09 -42.73
C GLY A 238 -27.26 -13.35 -42.17
N GLY A 239 -26.61 -13.21 -41.01
CA GLY A 239 -26.13 -14.34 -40.21
C GLY A 239 -25.64 -13.86 -38.85
N ALA A 240 -26.33 -14.26 -37.78
CA ALA A 240 -25.97 -13.89 -36.41
C ALA A 240 -24.65 -14.55 -35.98
N ALA A 241 -23.55 -13.81 -36.08
CA ALA A 241 -22.27 -14.21 -35.52
C ALA A 241 -22.26 -13.90 -34.01
N LYS A 242 -22.39 -14.94 -33.18
CA LYS A 242 -22.07 -14.86 -31.75
C LYS A 242 -20.59 -14.51 -31.61
N SER A 243 -20.30 -13.26 -31.28
CA SER A 243 -18.97 -12.81 -30.88
C SER A 243 -18.53 -13.61 -29.64
N ARG A 244 -17.70 -14.63 -29.84
CA ARG A 244 -16.89 -15.20 -28.76
C ARG A 244 -15.91 -14.11 -28.36
N LYS A 245 -16.17 -13.44 -27.24
CA LYS A 245 -15.20 -12.56 -26.58
C LYS A 245 -13.90 -13.35 -26.38
N LYS A 246 -12.87 -13.04 -27.16
CA LYS A 246 -11.49 -13.34 -26.80
C LYS A 246 -11.21 -12.60 -25.47
N PRO A 247 -10.54 -13.20 -24.49
CA PRO A 247 -10.14 -12.45 -23.30
C PRO A 247 -9.16 -11.36 -23.76
N SER A 248 -9.55 -10.10 -23.58
CA SER A 248 -8.69 -8.97 -23.93
C SER A 248 -7.54 -8.90 -22.92
N ARG A 249 -6.38 -8.50 -23.43
CA ARG A 249 -5.16 -8.27 -22.64
C ARG A 249 -5.34 -7.16 -21.58
N ASP A 250 -6.41 -6.35 -21.70
CA ASP A 250 -6.82 -5.32 -20.72
C ASP A 250 -7.10 -5.93 -19.35
N SER A 251 -7.62 -7.15 -19.31
CA SER A 251 -7.94 -7.84 -18.05
C SER A 251 -6.72 -8.07 -17.16
N ASN A 252 -5.51 -8.21 -17.69
CA ASN A 252 -4.31 -8.45 -16.87
C ASN A 252 -3.62 -7.15 -16.45
N MET A 253 -3.85 -6.05 -17.18
CA MET A 253 -3.33 -4.71 -16.89
C MET A 253 -4.07 -4.06 -15.72
N GLU A 254 -5.38 -4.28 -15.60
CA GLU A 254 -6.17 -3.72 -14.49
C GLU A 254 -5.94 -4.47 -13.16
N LEU A 255 -5.68 -5.78 -13.21
CA LEU A 255 -5.66 -6.62 -12.01
C LEU A 255 -4.49 -6.35 -11.05
N TRP A 256 -3.35 -5.82 -11.54
CA TRP A 256 -2.20 -5.57 -10.65
C TRP A 256 -2.28 -4.20 -9.97
N PHE A 257 -3.06 -3.24 -10.51
CA PHE A 257 -3.33 -1.98 -9.82
C PHE A 257 -4.12 -2.23 -8.53
N GLU A 258 -5.08 -3.17 -8.56
CA GLU A 258 -5.81 -3.60 -7.37
C GLU A 258 -4.87 -4.22 -6.33
N ASP A 259 -3.85 -4.97 -6.75
CA ASP A 259 -2.85 -5.54 -5.85
C ASP A 259 -2.01 -4.43 -5.15
N LEU A 260 -1.64 -3.35 -5.86
CA LEU A 260 -0.95 -2.19 -5.26
C LEU A 260 -1.76 -1.49 -4.17
N THR A 261 -3.09 -1.49 -4.28
CA THR A 261 -3.96 -0.86 -3.28
C THR A 261 -3.93 -1.56 -1.91
N GLN A 262 -3.25 -2.70 -1.79
CA GLN A 262 -3.07 -3.41 -0.53
C GLN A 262 -1.80 -2.97 0.23
N LEU A 263 -0.93 -2.17 -0.40
CA LEU A 263 0.28 -1.64 0.21
C LEU A 263 -0.04 -0.47 1.15
N SER A 264 0.73 -0.34 2.21
CA SER A 264 0.73 0.87 3.06
C SER A 264 1.15 2.11 2.28
N LEU A 265 0.69 3.29 2.73
CA LEU A 265 1.00 4.57 2.08
C LEU A 265 2.51 4.83 1.93
N PRO A 266 3.38 4.55 2.93
CA PRO A 266 4.81 4.77 2.78
C PRO A 266 5.43 3.93 1.66
N ILE A 267 5.11 2.64 1.59
CA ILE A 267 5.63 1.75 0.54
C ILE A 267 5.08 2.13 -0.82
N PHE A 268 3.78 2.41 -0.90
CA PHE A 268 3.15 2.84 -2.15
C PHE A 268 3.80 4.13 -2.68
N LYS A 269 4.06 5.10 -1.82
CA LYS A 269 4.78 6.34 -2.19
C LYS A 269 6.16 6.04 -2.75
N THR A 270 6.93 5.17 -2.11
CA THR A 270 8.26 4.75 -2.61
C THR A 270 8.16 4.10 -3.99
N VAL A 271 7.19 3.21 -4.20
CA VAL A 271 6.95 2.57 -5.51
C VAL A 271 6.66 3.62 -6.58
N ILE A 272 5.77 4.58 -6.32
CA ILE A 272 5.43 5.64 -7.28
C ILE A 272 6.65 6.52 -7.60
N LEU A 273 7.46 6.87 -6.60
CA LEU A 273 8.70 7.63 -6.82
C LEU A 273 9.70 6.85 -7.68
N SER A 274 9.85 5.55 -7.45
CA SER A 274 10.71 4.68 -8.26
C SER A 274 10.19 4.51 -9.70
N MET A 275 8.86 4.43 -9.89
CA MET A 275 8.25 4.43 -11.23
C MET A 275 8.55 5.72 -11.99
N ARG A 276 8.52 6.86 -11.30
CA ARG A 276 8.87 8.17 -11.89
C ARG A 276 10.34 8.25 -12.28
N SER A 277 11.25 7.76 -11.43
CA SER A 277 12.68 7.72 -11.78
C SER A 277 13.02 6.72 -12.89
N GLY A 278 12.17 5.72 -13.10
CA GLY A 278 12.31 4.73 -14.17
C GLY A 278 11.69 5.14 -15.50
N ASP A 279 11.34 6.43 -15.67
CA ASP A 279 10.70 6.99 -16.87
C ASP A 279 9.47 6.21 -17.36
N LEU A 280 8.68 5.67 -16.42
CA LEU A 280 7.44 4.96 -16.74
C LEU A 280 6.39 5.95 -17.26
N SER A 281 5.51 5.52 -18.18
CA SER A 281 4.48 6.41 -18.74
C SER A 281 3.59 7.03 -17.67
N SER A 282 3.31 8.32 -17.85
CA SER A 282 2.40 9.10 -17.00
C SER A 282 1.03 8.45 -16.85
N ASP A 283 0.52 7.77 -17.89
CA ASP A 283 -0.76 7.08 -17.87
C ASP A 283 -0.81 5.91 -16.87
N ILE A 284 0.29 5.14 -16.73
CA ILE A 284 0.38 4.03 -15.76
C ILE A 284 0.44 4.59 -14.34
N ILE A 285 1.27 5.60 -14.10
CA ILE A 285 1.41 6.23 -12.79
C ILE A 285 0.06 6.84 -12.36
N GLU A 286 -0.61 7.55 -13.26
CA GLU A 286 -1.93 8.11 -13.01
C GLU A 286 -2.96 7.01 -12.70
N SER A 287 -2.94 5.89 -13.44
CA SER A 287 -3.85 4.75 -13.19
C SER A 287 -3.63 4.12 -11.81
N CYS A 288 -2.37 3.94 -11.39
CA CYS A 288 -2.01 3.46 -10.05
C CYS A 288 -2.57 4.39 -8.96
N LEU A 289 -2.34 5.70 -9.11
CA LEU A 289 -2.80 6.72 -8.17
C LEU A 289 -4.32 6.79 -8.07
N ILE A 290 -5.02 6.75 -9.20
CA ILE A 290 -6.48 6.73 -9.26
C ILE A 290 -7.04 5.48 -8.57
N CYS A 291 -6.46 4.30 -8.83
CA CYS A 291 -6.91 3.05 -8.23
C CYS A 291 -6.71 3.07 -6.71
N TYR A 292 -5.54 3.53 -6.24
CA TYR A 292 -5.24 3.66 -4.83
C TYR A 292 -6.19 4.64 -4.13
N ALA A 293 -6.40 5.83 -4.72
CA ALA A 293 -7.32 6.85 -4.21
C ALA A 293 -8.75 6.33 -4.09
N LYS A 294 -9.27 5.65 -5.12
CA LYS A 294 -10.65 5.13 -5.13
C LYS A 294 -10.95 4.14 -4.01
N LYS A 295 -9.93 3.39 -3.55
CA LYS A 295 -10.09 2.43 -2.46
C LYS A 295 -10.00 3.08 -1.08
N HIS A 296 -9.06 4.01 -0.91
CA HIS A 296 -8.69 4.54 0.40
C HIS A 296 -9.36 5.87 0.76
N ILE A 297 -9.84 6.63 -0.22
CA ILE A 297 -10.52 7.91 0.01
C ILE A 297 -12.02 7.74 -0.26
N PRO A 298 -12.88 7.78 0.78
CA PRO A 298 -14.31 7.63 0.60
C PRO A 298 -14.91 8.82 -0.16
N GLY A 299 -15.94 8.55 -0.96
CA GLY A 299 -16.75 9.62 -1.58
C GLY A 299 -16.17 10.31 -2.82
N ILE A 300 -15.04 9.84 -3.37
CA ILE A 300 -14.49 10.40 -4.63
C ILE A 300 -15.45 10.25 -5.81
N LEU A 301 -16.14 9.11 -5.92
CA LEU A 301 -17.18 8.92 -6.93
C LEU A 301 -18.54 9.26 -6.32
N ARG A 302 -19.34 10.08 -7.02
CA ARG A 302 -20.79 10.26 -6.73
C ARG A 302 -21.54 8.96 -7.01
N SER A 303 -21.28 7.90 -6.25
CA SER A 303 -22.17 6.74 -6.22
C SER A 303 -23.16 6.98 -5.11
N ASN A 304 -24.44 7.04 -5.47
CA ASN A 304 -25.59 7.20 -4.57
C ASN A 304 -25.82 5.94 -3.69
N ARG A 305 -24.74 5.25 -3.31
CA ARG A 305 -24.79 4.06 -2.47
C ARG A 305 -24.61 4.50 -1.04
N LYS A 306 -25.61 4.14 -0.21
CA LYS A 306 -25.60 4.23 1.24
C LYS A 306 -24.18 4.01 1.78
N PRO A 307 -23.74 4.79 2.78
CA PRO A 307 -22.49 4.50 3.46
C PRO A 307 -22.52 3.04 3.92
N PRO A 308 -21.47 2.24 3.66
CA PRO A 308 -21.41 0.91 4.23
C PRO A 308 -21.54 1.07 5.74
N SER A 309 -22.55 0.41 6.29
CA SER A 309 -22.76 0.28 7.73
C SER A 309 -21.44 -0.12 8.40
N SER A 310 -21.00 0.76 9.29
CA SER A 310 -19.84 0.72 10.17
C SER A 310 -19.31 -0.68 10.54
N SER A 311 -18.06 -0.97 10.18
CA SER A 311 -17.12 -1.81 10.96
C SER A 311 -15.69 -1.82 10.40
N SER A 312 -15.15 -0.68 10.00
CA SER A 312 -13.70 -0.53 9.81
C SER A 312 -13.29 0.77 10.48
N THR A 313 -12.26 0.74 11.31
CA THR A 313 -11.61 1.91 11.92
C THR A 313 -11.55 3.04 10.89
N ALA A 314 -12.38 4.06 11.05
CA ALA A 314 -12.42 5.18 10.12
C ALA A 314 -11.04 5.84 10.18
N VAL A 315 -10.31 5.77 9.06
CA VAL A 315 -9.04 6.49 8.87
C VAL A 315 -9.26 7.93 9.27
N SER A 316 -8.40 8.47 10.14
CA SER A 316 -8.57 9.83 10.65
C SER A 316 -8.64 10.83 9.49
N GLU A 317 -9.40 11.92 9.63
CA GLU A 317 -9.49 12.95 8.58
C GLU A 317 -8.09 13.49 8.22
N ASN A 318 -7.17 13.51 9.18
CA ASN A 318 -5.78 13.91 8.97
C ASN A 318 -5.01 12.93 8.09
N GLU A 319 -5.14 11.61 8.31
CA GLU A 319 -4.54 10.59 7.45
C GLU A 319 -5.16 10.61 6.04
N GLN A 320 -6.47 10.83 5.93
CA GLN A 320 -7.12 10.98 4.62
C GLN A 320 -6.61 12.20 3.86
N ARG A 321 -6.36 13.32 4.57
CA ARG A 321 -5.77 14.53 4.01
C ARG A 321 -4.33 14.29 3.54
N GLU A 322 -3.48 13.69 4.38
CA GLU A 322 -2.09 13.38 4.02
C GLU A 322 -2.02 12.46 2.79
N LEU A 323 -2.89 11.45 2.75
CA LEU A 323 -3.04 10.55 1.61
C LEU A 323 -3.42 11.33 0.34
N LEU A 324 -4.43 12.18 0.42
CA LEU A 324 -4.90 12.98 -0.71
C LEU A 324 -3.82 13.92 -1.24
N GLU A 325 -3.10 14.60 -0.34
CA GLU A 325 -2.01 15.50 -0.70
C GLU A 325 -0.84 14.74 -1.34
N THR A 326 -0.51 13.56 -0.81
CA THR A 326 0.52 12.68 -1.38
C THR A 326 0.15 12.21 -2.78
N ILE A 327 -1.09 11.79 -3.00
CA ILE A 327 -1.59 11.36 -4.31
C ILE A 327 -1.53 12.52 -5.30
N THR A 328 -2.02 13.69 -4.90
CA THR A 328 -2.06 14.88 -5.74
C THR A 328 -0.65 15.34 -6.13
N SER A 329 0.29 15.35 -5.17
CA SER A 329 1.68 15.75 -5.43
C SER A 329 2.44 14.82 -6.38
N ASN A 330 1.94 13.59 -6.57
CA ASN A 330 2.53 12.61 -7.49
C ASN A 330 1.76 12.47 -8.80
N LEU A 331 0.64 13.17 -8.96
CA LEU A 331 -0.19 13.09 -10.14
C LEU A 331 0.50 13.79 -11.34
N PRO A 332 0.67 13.12 -12.48
CA PRO A 332 1.25 13.74 -13.66
C PRO A 332 0.40 14.93 -14.13
N LEU A 333 1.04 16.05 -14.48
CA LEU A 333 0.36 17.26 -14.96
C LEU A 333 0.07 17.26 -16.46
N ASP A 334 0.70 16.35 -17.22
CA ASP A 334 0.51 16.25 -18.66
C ASP A 334 -0.91 15.79 -19.02
N LYS A 335 -1.35 16.14 -20.24
CA LYS A 335 -2.63 15.69 -20.80
C LYS A 335 -2.62 14.17 -20.92
N SER A 336 -3.33 13.51 -20.02
CA SER A 336 -3.56 12.07 -20.06
C SER A 336 -4.38 11.70 -21.29
N SER A 337 -4.06 10.55 -21.88
CA SER A 337 -4.87 9.95 -22.94
C SER A 337 -6.23 9.43 -22.41
N ILE A 338 -6.36 9.32 -21.08
CA ILE A 338 -7.47 8.65 -20.42
C ILE A 338 -8.63 9.63 -20.13
N SER A 339 -9.70 9.51 -20.93
CA SER A 339 -10.94 10.31 -20.82
C SER A 339 -11.70 10.11 -19.47
N SER A 340 -11.47 9.01 -18.75
CA SER A 340 -12.23 8.66 -17.53
C SER A 340 -11.77 9.36 -16.25
N THR A 341 -10.74 10.22 -16.34
CA THR A 341 -10.09 10.86 -15.18
C THR A 341 -10.81 12.14 -14.71
N THR A 342 -11.51 12.88 -15.56
CA THR A 342 -12.05 14.21 -15.20
C THR A 342 -13.02 14.17 -14.01
N ARG A 343 -14.00 13.28 -14.03
CA ARG A 343 -14.94 13.10 -12.91
C ARG A 343 -14.23 12.72 -11.60
N PHE A 344 -13.18 11.91 -11.70
CA PHE A 344 -12.37 11.53 -10.54
C PHE A 344 -11.63 12.76 -9.97
N LEU A 345 -11.06 13.63 -10.81
CA LEU A 345 -10.38 14.84 -10.37
C LEU A 345 -11.33 15.81 -9.65
N PHE A 346 -12.52 16.05 -10.18
CA PHE A 346 -13.54 16.86 -9.49
C PHE A 346 -13.98 16.24 -8.16
N GLY A 347 -14.11 14.91 -8.12
CA GLY A 347 -14.34 14.17 -6.88
C GLY A 347 -13.23 14.38 -5.85
N LEU A 348 -11.97 14.29 -6.30
CA LEU A 348 -10.79 14.49 -5.47
C LEU A 348 -10.68 15.93 -4.95
N LEU A 349 -10.94 16.92 -5.82
CA LEU A 349 -10.94 18.34 -5.45
C LEU A 349 -12.03 18.68 -4.44
N ARG A 350 -13.22 18.10 -4.60
CA ARG A 350 -14.29 18.22 -3.60
C ARG A 350 -13.85 17.66 -2.26
N THR A 351 -13.25 16.47 -2.24
CA THR A 351 -12.74 15.88 -1.00
C THR A 351 -11.61 16.72 -0.40
N ALA A 352 -10.72 17.28 -1.22
CA ALA A 352 -9.65 18.19 -0.78
C ALA A 352 -10.22 19.45 -0.10
N THR A 353 -11.34 19.97 -0.63
CA THR A 353 -12.03 21.14 -0.06
C THR A 353 -12.69 20.79 1.27
N ILE A 354 -13.36 19.63 1.37
CA ILE A 354 -14.02 19.16 2.60
C ILE A 354 -12.99 18.91 3.72
N LEU A 355 -11.86 18.27 3.40
CA LEU A 355 -10.79 17.96 4.35
C LEU A 355 -9.88 19.15 4.66
N ASN A 356 -10.15 20.32 4.07
CA ASN A 356 -9.33 21.53 4.19
C ASN A 356 -7.83 21.23 3.92
N ALA A 357 -7.56 20.61 2.77
CA ALA A 357 -6.21 20.32 2.29
C ALA A 357 -5.45 21.60 1.92
N ALA A 358 -4.12 21.51 1.85
CA ALA A 358 -3.24 22.62 1.51
C ALA A 358 -3.68 23.33 0.21
N GLU A 359 -3.51 24.66 0.17
CA GLU A 359 -3.81 25.46 -1.03
C GLU A 359 -3.05 24.99 -2.26
N THR A 360 -1.79 24.59 -2.09
CA THR A 360 -0.96 24.01 -3.15
C THR A 360 -1.57 22.73 -3.73
N CYS A 361 -2.17 21.89 -2.89
CA CYS A 361 -2.84 20.68 -3.32
C CYS A 361 -4.09 21.00 -4.16
N ARG A 362 -4.90 21.98 -3.73
CA ARG A 362 -6.09 22.40 -4.47
C ARG A 362 -5.73 23.05 -5.81
N ASP A 363 -4.73 23.93 -5.82
CA ASP A 363 -4.21 24.58 -7.03
C ASP A 363 -3.67 23.56 -8.05
N LEU A 364 -2.95 22.52 -7.62
CA LEU A 364 -2.49 21.44 -8.51
C LEU A 364 -3.65 20.68 -9.17
N LEU A 365 -4.71 20.38 -8.41
CA LEU A 365 -5.92 19.74 -8.94
C LEU A 365 -6.64 20.64 -9.92
N GLU A 366 -6.77 21.93 -9.60
CA GLU A 366 -7.42 22.93 -10.46
C GLU A 366 -6.67 23.11 -11.77
N ARG A 367 -5.34 23.21 -11.75
CA ARG A 367 -4.50 23.23 -12.96
C ARG A 367 -4.70 21.99 -13.82
N LYS A 368 -4.70 20.81 -13.19
CA LYS A 368 -4.88 19.55 -13.92
C LYS A 368 -6.28 19.47 -14.53
N ILE A 369 -7.33 19.82 -13.78
CA ILE A 369 -8.70 19.88 -14.31
C ILE A 369 -8.77 20.90 -15.46
N GLY A 370 -8.18 22.09 -15.29
CA GLY A 370 -8.09 23.12 -16.32
C GLY A 370 -7.46 22.60 -17.60
N SER A 371 -6.38 21.82 -17.52
CA SER A 371 -5.69 21.26 -18.70
C SER A 371 -6.54 20.29 -19.56
N GLN A 372 -7.63 19.75 -18.99
CA GLN A 372 -8.53 18.77 -19.63
C GLN A 372 -10.00 19.19 -19.53
N LEU A 373 -10.26 20.49 -19.34
CA LEU A 373 -11.60 21.04 -19.10
C LEU A 373 -12.57 20.74 -20.26
N GLU A 374 -12.07 20.58 -21.49
CA GLU A 374 -12.86 20.21 -22.66
C GLU A 374 -13.52 18.82 -22.54
N ARG A 375 -13.06 17.98 -21.60
CA ARG A 375 -13.62 16.65 -21.31
C ARG A 375 -14.60 16.67 -20.14
N ALA A 376 -14.80 17.80 -19.46
CA ALA A 376 -15.69 17.91 -18.32
C ALA A 376 -17.16 17.98 -18.74
N THR A 377 -18.05 17.55 -17.86
CA THR A 377 -19.50 17.69 -18.02
C THR A 377 -20.02 18.78 -17.10
N LEU A 378 -21.22 19.31 -17.39
CA LEU A 378 -21.87 20.32 -16.55
C LEU A 378 -21.99 19.84 -15.09
N ASP A 379 -22.37 18.58 -14.88
CA ASP A 379 -22.51 17.98 -13.54
C ASP A 379 -21.20 18.00 -12.73
N ASP A 380 -20.05 17.95 -13.41
CA ASP A 380 -18.74 17.98 -12.76
C ASP A 380 -18.42 19.40 -12.24
N LEU A 381 -18.86 20.46 -12.94
CA LEU A 381 -18.69 21.87 -12.53
C LEU A 381 -19.62 22.28 -11.39
N LEU A 382 -20.72 21.56 -11.19
CA LEU A 382 -21.68 21.80 -10.10
C LEU A 382 -21.12 21.31 -8.75
N VAL A 383 -20.05 21.95 -8.28
CA VAL A 383 -19.41 21.71 -6.98
C VAL A 383 -20.09 22.61 -5.93
N PRO A 384 -20.71 22.03 -4.88
CA PRO A 384 -21.34 22.84 -3.83
C PRO A 384 -20.35 23.75 -3.13
N SER A 385 -20.80 24.94 -2.71
CA SER A 385 -20.00 25.78 -1.83
C SER A 385 -19.97 25.19 -0.41
N TYR A 386 -18.78 25.01 0.15
CA TYR A 386 -18.58 24.55 1.54
C TYR A 386 -18.11 25.69 2.46
N SER A 387 -18.12 26.93 1.96
CA SER A 387 -17.73 28.12 2.73
C SER A 387 -18.95 28.71 3.42
N TYR A 388 -18.84 28.94 4.74
CA TYR A 388 -19.87 29.65 5.52
C TYR A 388 -20.03 31.12 5.10
N LEU A 389 -19.09 31.66 4.31
CA LEU A 389 -19.10 33.05 3.84
C LEU A 389 -19.75 33.21 2.46
N ASN A 390 -19.89 32.12 1.70
CA ASN A 390 -20.52 32.13 0.38
C ASN A 390 -21.94 31.56 0.51
N GLU A 391 -22.93 32.38 0.21
CA GLU A 391 -24.34 31.99 0.26
C GLU A 391 -24.82 31.35 -1.06
N THR A 392 -23.94 31.26 -2.07
CA THR A 392 -24.26 30.62 -3.35
C THR A 392 -24.31 29.11 -3.20
N LEU A 393 -25.21 28.46 -3.95
CA LEU A 393 -25.36 27.01 -3.96
C LEU A 393 -24.10 26.31 -4.48
N TYR A 394 -23.43 26.91 -5.46
CA TYR A 394 -22.23 26.38 -6.10
C TYR A 394 -21.02 27.31 -5.93
N ASP A 395 -19.82 26.72 -5.99
CA ASP A 395 -18.56 27.45 -5.91
C ASP A 395 -18.18 28.05 -7.27
N VAL A 396 -18.62 29.28 -7.51
CA VAL A 396 -18.34 30.02 -8.75
C VAL A 396 -16.86 30.42 -8.84
N ASP A 397 -16.24 30.77 -7.71
CA ASP A 397 -14.84 31.20 -7.64
C ASP A 397 -13.90 30.03 -8.02
N LEU A 398 -14.28 28.81 -7.69
CA LEU A 398 -13.58 27.61 -8.14
C LEU A 398 -13.61 27.44 -9.67
N VAL A 399 -14.79 27.58 -10.29
CA VAL A 399 -14.94 27.42 -11.74
C VAL A 399 -14.17 28.51 -12.49
N GLU A 400 -14.16 29.74 -11.98
CA GLU A 400 -13.38 30.84 -12.53
C GLU A 400 -11.87 30.52 -12.51
N ARG A 401 -11.33 29.99 -11.40
CA ARG A 401 -9.92 29.59 -11.30
C ARG A 401 -9.55 28.44 -12.25
N ILE A 402 -10.38 27.41 -12.34
CA ILE A 402 -10.19 26.30 -13.28
C ILE A 402 -10.18 26.81 -14.74
N LEU A 403 -11.11 27.71 -15.07
CA LEU A 403 -11.18 28.31 -16.39
C LEU A 403 -9.93 29.16 -16.70
N GLY A 404 -9.45 29.94 -15.73
CA GLY A 404 -8.19 30.67 -15.85
C GLY A 404 -7.02 29.77 -16.23
N HIS A 405 -6.84 28.64 -15.54
CA HIS A 405 -5.79 27.68 -15.87
C HIS A 405 -5.95 27.04 -17.26
N PHE A 406 -7.18 26.79 -17.71
CA PHE A 406 -7.43 26.31 -19.08
C PHE A 406 -6.96 27.33 -20.11
N LEU A 407 -7.30 28.62 -19.92
CA LEU A 407 -6.90 29.70 -20.83
C LEU A 407 -5.38 29.91 -20.82
N ASP A 408 -4.75 29.92 -19.64
CA ASP A 408 -3.28 30.00 -19.51
C ASP A 408 -2.57 28.87 -20.28
N THR A 409 -3.12 27.65 -20.18
CA THR A 409 -2.59 26.47 -20.89
C THR A 409 -2.77 26.62 -22.41
N LEU A 410 -3.90 27.17 -22.85
CA LEU A 410 -4.19 27.41 -24.25
C LEU A 410 -3.20 28.44 -24.83
N GLU A 411 -2.97 29.55 -24.13
CA GLU A 411 -2.02 30.59 -24.54
C GLU A 411 -0.59 30.04 -24.69
N GLN A 412 -0.14 29.21 -23.74
CA GLN A 412 1.17 28.56 -23.79
C GLN A 412 1.29 27.54 -24.94
N SER A 413 0.18 26.90 -25.33
CA SER A 413 0.15 25.94 -26.44
C SER A 413 0.05 26.59 -27.83
N ASN A 414 -0.50 27.80 -27.91
CA ASN A 414 -0.70 28.56 -29.16
C ASN A 414 0.60 29.06 -29.81
N THR A 415 1.78 28.80 -29.24
CA THR A 415 3.07 28.96 -29.95
C THR A 415 3.39 27.81 -30.91
N ALA A 416 2.64 26.69 -30.93
CA ALA A 416 3.02 25.50 -31.72
C ALA A 416 2.02 25.01 -32.79
N ILE A 417 0.74 25.41 -32.79
CA ILE A 417 -0.23 24.91 -33.79
C ILE A 417 -1.14 26.04 -34.29
N VAL A 418 -0.85 26.51 -35.50
CA VAL A 418 -1.72 27.39 -36.27
C VAL A 418 -2.88 26.55 -36.81
N GLU A 419 -3.95 26.39 -36.05
CA GLU A 419 -5.23 25.96 -36.60
C GLU A 419 -5.82 27.11 -37.43
N VAL A 420 -6.24 26.80 -38.65
CA VAL A 420 -6.38 27.68 -39.84
C VAL A 420 -7.41 28.83 -39.71
N ASP A 421 -7.97 29.12 -38.54
CA ASP A 421 -8.91 30.22 -38.33
C ASP A 421 -8.94 30.78 -36.89
N GLY A 422 -7.92 30.46 -36.06
CA GLY A 422 -7.87 30.92 -34.66
C GLY A 422 -8.92 30.30 -33.72
N LYS A 423 -9.62 29.25 -34.17
CA LYS A 423 -10.72 28.59 -33.44
C LYS A 423 -10.33 27.18 -33.04
N SER A 424 -10.00 26.98 -31.76
CA SER A 424 -9.75 25.65 -31.22
C SER A 424 -11.07 24.94 -30.89
N PRO A 425 -11.30 23.69 -31.34
CA PRO A 425 -12.50 22.94 -30.98
C PRO A 425 -12.62 22.73 -29.46
N SER A 426 -11.49 22.63 -28.75
CA SER A 426 -11.47 22.49 -27.29
C SER A 426 -11.98 23.76 -26.60
N LEU A 427 -11.57 24.94 -27.09
CA LEU A 427 -12.04 26.23 -26.59
C LEU A 427 -13.55 26.40 -26.79
N MET A 428 -14.09 25.97 -27.93
CA MET A 428 -15.53 26.01 -28.21
C MET A 428 -16.34 25.08 -27.30
N LEU A 429 -15.81 23.89 -27.01
CA LEU A 429 -16.45 22.96 -26.05
C LEU A 429 -16.50 23.55 -24.64
N VAL A 430 -15.40 24.16 -24.19
CA VAL A 430 -15.35 24.87 -22.91
C VAL A 430 -16.30 26.06 -22.90
N GLY A 431 -16.38 26.85 -23.99
CA GLY A 431 -17.34 27.96 -24.09
C GLY A 431 -18.78 27.52 -23.87
N LYS A 432 -19.19 26.43 -24.55
CA LYS A 432 -20.52 25.83 -24.35
C LYS A 432 -20.74 25.31 -22.93
N LEU A 433 -19.70 24.76 -22.31
CA LEU A 433 -19.76 24.24 -20.94
C LEU A 433 -19.98 25.38 -19.93
N ILE A 434 -19.23 26.48 -20.06
CA ILE A 434 -19.36 27.66 -19.20
C ILE A 434 -20.72 28.35 -19.40
N ASP A 435 -21.22 28.49 -20.63
CA ASP A 435 -22.56 29.02 -20.88
C ASP A 435 -23.65 28.15 -20.25
N GLY A 436 -23.46 26.82 -20.25
CA GLY A 436 -24.32 25.87 -19.53
C GLY A 436 -24.28 26.08 -18.01
N PHE A 437 -23.08 26.28 -17.45
CA PHE A 437 -22.90 26.55 -16.02
C PHE A 437 -23.50 27.90 -15.62
N LEU A 438 -23.28 28.96 -16.39
CA LEU A 438 -23.88 30.28 -16.22
C LEU A 438 -25.41 30.19 -16.18
N ALA A 439 -26.01 29.40 -17.07
CA ALA A 439 -27.47 29.21 -17.08
C ALA A 439 -27.98 28.50 -15.82
N GLU A 440 -27.20 27.59 -15.24
CA GLU A 440 -27.60 26.87 -14.02
C GLU A 440 -27.49 27.78 -12.79
N ILE A 441 -26.36 28.49 -12.62
CA ILE A 441 -26.14 29.40 -11.49
C ILE A 441 -26.98 30.67 -11.58
N ALA A 442 -27.46 31.04 -12.78
CA ALA A 442 -28.32 32.21 -12.98
C ALA A 442 -29.60 32.17 -12.14
N SER A 443 -30.05 30.98 -11.75
CA SER A 443 -31.24 30.77 -10.91
C SER A 443 -31.00 31.00 -9.41
N ASP A 444 -29.74 31.21 -9.00
CA ASP A 444 -29.37 31.40 -7.60
C ASP A 444 -29.58 32.86 -7.17
N ALA A 445 -30.52 33.08 -6.25
CA ALA A 445 -30.84 34.41 -5.73
C ALA A 445 -29.68 35.08 -4.96
N ASN A 446 -28.70 34.30 -4.49
CA ASN A 446 -27.55 34.82 -3.76
C ASN A 446 -26.36 35.16 -4.69
N LEU A 447 -26.48 34.88 -6.00
CA LEU A 447 -25.44 35.22 -6.97
C LEU A 447 -25.43 36.73 -7.23
N LYS A 448 -24.28 37.36 -7.02
CA LYS A 448 -24.09 38.79 -7.27
C LYS A 448 -23.90 39.08 -8.75
N SER A 449 -24.40 40.24 -9.20
CA SER A 449 -24.29 40.70 -10.60
C SER A 449 -22.85 40.77 -11.09
N ASP A 450 -21.94 41.25 -10.24
CA ASP A 450 -20.53 41.38 -10.60
C ASP A 450 -19.89 40.01 -10.85
N LYS A 451 -20.21 39.00 -10.03
CA LYS A 451 -19.71 37.62 -10.21
C LYS A 451 -20.24 37.00 -11.49
N PHE A 452 -21.55 37.13 -11.74
CA PHE A 452 -22.17 36.63 -12.97
C PHE A 452 -21.55 37.29 -14.22
N TYR A 453 -21.41 38.62 -14.18
CA TYR A 453 -20.83 39.40 -15.29
C TYR A 453 -19.37 39.02 -15.55
N ASN A 454 -18.52 38.97 -14.52
CA ASN A 454 -17.10 38.65 -14.66
C ASN A 454 -16.89 37.25 -15.28
N LEU A 455 -17.67 36.26 -14.86
CA LEU A 455 -17.59 34.92 -15.45
C LEU A 455 -18.14 34.87 -16.89
N ALA A 456 -19.14 35.68 -17.23
CA ALA A 456 -19.67 35.75 -18.59
C ALA A 456 -18.65 36.28 -19.61
N ILE A 457 -17.82 37.24 -19.19
CA ILE A 457 -16.82 37.92 -20.04
C ILE A 457 -15.41 37.31 -19.97
N SER A 458 -15.20 36.27 -19.16
CA SER A 458 -13.87 35.67 -18.95
C SER A 458 -13.36 34.86 -20.14
N LEU A 459 -14.27 34.45 -21.03
CA LEU A 459 -13.94 33.71 -22.25
C LEU A 459 -13.58 34.66 -23.41
N PRO A 460 -12.58 34.30 -24.24
CA PRO A 460 -12.26 35.06 -25.44
C PRO A 460 -13.35 34.92 -26.52
N ASP A 461 -13.42 35.88 -27.45
CA ASP A 461 -14.45 35.93 -28.51
C ASP A 461 -14.51 34.65 -29.36
N GLN A 462 -13.39 33.95 -29.54
CA GLN A 462 -13.30 32.72 -30.33
C GLN A 462 -13.94 31.50 -29.64
N ALA A 463 -14.32 31.62 -28.36
CA ALA A 463 -14.95 30.53 -27.61
C ALA A 463 -16.42 30.30 -27.99
N ARG A 464 -17.09 31.31 -28.56
CA ARG A 464 -18.51 31.24 -28.93
C ARG A 464 -18.67 31.37 -30.44
N LEU A 465 -19.36 30.39 -31.03
CA LEU A 465 -19.84 30.52 -32.41
C LEU A 465 -21.12 31.35 -32.48
N TYR A 466 -21.96 31.20 -31.45
CA TYR A 466 -23.21 31.91 -31.24
C TYR A 466 -23.35 32.18 -29.74
N ASP A 467 -23.87 33.35 -29.38
CA ASP A 467 -24.04 33.76 -27.99
C ASP A 467 -25.40 33.33 -27.39
N ASP A 468 -26.16 32.49 -28.08
CA ASP A 468 -27.51 32.06 -27.64
C ASP A 468 -27.50 31.45 -26.24
N GLY A 469 -26.46 30.68 -25.91
CA GLY A 469 -26.26 30.08 -24.59
C GLY A 469 -26.10 31.14 -23.50
N LEU A 470 -25.25 32.12 -23.75
CA LEU A 470 -25.03 33.27 -22.87
C LEU A 470 -26.29 34.13 -22.72
N TYR A 471 -26.95 34.50 -23.82
CA TYR A 471 -28.19 35.28 -23.77
C TYR A 471 -29.29 34.58 -22.98
N ARG A 472 -29.38 33.24 -23.09
CA ARG A 472 -30.30 32.45 -22.28
C ARG A 472 -29.95 32.53 -20.79
N ALA A 473 -28.66 32.44 -20.44
CA ALA A 473 -28.24 32.59 -19.04
C ALA A 473 -28.56 33.99 -18.49
N VAL A 474 -28.34 35.04 -19.29
CA VAL A 474 -28.69 36.43 -18.94
C VAL A 474 -30.20 36.59 -18.75
N ASP A 475 -31.02 36.04 -19.65
CA ASP A 475 -32.48 36.09 -19.54
C ASP A 475 -32.99 35.38 -18.28
N VAL A 476 -32.38 34.26 -17.89
CA VAL A 476 -32.69 33.58 -16.62
C VAL A 476 -32.27 34.44 -15.43
N TYR A 477 -31.06 35.00 -15.45
CA TYR A 477 -30.53 35.80 -14.34
C TYR A 477 -31.35 37.07 -14.08
N LEU A 478 -31.82 37.74 -15.14
CA LEU A 478 -32.66 38.95 -15.02
C LEU A 478 -34.10 38.67 -14.55
N LYS A 479 -34.52 37.40 -14.53
CA LYS A 479 -35.87 36.98 -14.08
C LYS A 479 -35.91 36.57 -12.61
N VAL A 480 -34.75 36.30 -12.01
CA VAL A 480 -34.57 36.03 -10.59
C VAL A 480 -34.51 37.36 -9.84
#